data_AF-A0A919CHL3-F1
#
_entry.id   AF-A0A919CHL3-F1
#
_cell.length_a   1.000
_cell.length_b   1.000
_cell.length_c   1.000
_cell.angle_alpha   90.00
_cell.angle_beta   90.00
_cell.angle_gamma   90.00
#
_symmetry.space_group_name_H-M   'P 1'
#
loop_
_entity.id
_entity.type
_entity.pdbx_description
1 polymer ?
#
loop_
_entity_poly.entity_id
_entity_poly.type
_entity_poly.pdbx_seq_one_letter_code
_entity_poly.pdbx_strand_id
1 'polypeptide(L)'
;MDPFAFAAVVTGCAALYWCRARPVAALAVSTAAFVFFLWRDHELGLFLAPMAALYATAVHGAPRAWPLAAVVAGVGASLLWVHRRVAEVAEPGAALLAWVAFPTVILVFLAGSYAVGELVRCHRELAAGPVPECR
;
A
#
# COMPACT_ATOMS: atom_id res chain seq x y z
N MET A 1 12.18 19.92 11.01
CA MET A 1 11.09 18.95 10.76
C MET A 1 10.10 19.61 9.83
N ASP A 2 9.81 19.03 8.66
CA ASP A 2 8.79 19.56 7.73
C ASP A 2 7.39 19.26 8.31
N PRO A 3 6.59 20.28 8.67
CA PRO A 3 5.27 20.09 9.27
C PRO A 3 4.32 19.31 8.36
N PHE A 4 4.48 19.39 7.04
CA PHE A 4 3.63 18.69 6.09
C PHE A 4 3.94 17.19 6.04
N ALA A 5 5.22 16.82 6.16
CA ALA A 5 5.66 15.43 6.26
C ALA A 5 5.06 14.76 7.51
N PHE A 6 5.17 15.45 8.64
CA PHE A 6 4.61 14.99 9.90
C PHE A 6 3.08 14.84 9.81
N ALA A 7 2.39 15.84 9.24
CA ALA A 7 0.95 15.78 9.04
C ALA A 7 0.53 14.60 8.15
N ALA A 8 1.28 14.30 7.08
CA ALA A 8 1.00 13.15 6.21
C ALA A 8 1.15 11.82 6.96
N VAL A 9 2.19 11.66 7.77
CA VAL A 9 2.39 10.47 8.61
C VAL A 9 1.24 10.32 9.61
N VAL A 10 0.93 11.38 10.35
CA VAL A 10 -0.17 11.39 11.33
C VAL A 10 -1.49 11.06 10.65
N THR A 11 -1.75 11.60 9.45
CA THR A 11 -2.97 11.33 8.68
C THR A 11 -3.04 9.86 8.23
N GLY A 12 -1.93 9.30 7.74
CA GLY A 12 -1.83 7.90 7.38
C GLY A 12 -2.05 6.96 8.57
N CYS A 13 -1.46 7.28 9.73
CA CYS A 13 -1.66 6.54 10.98
C CYS A 13 -3.09 6.69 11.51
N ALA A 14 -3.67 7.89 11.49
CA ALA A 14 -5.04 8.13 11.91
C ALA A 14 -6.05 7.37 11.02
N ALA A 15 -5.77 7.23 9.73
CA ALA A 15 -6.59 6.41 8.84
C ALA A 15 -6.66 4.94 9.30
N LEU A 16 -5.59 4.41 9.90
CA LEU A 16 -5.57 3.05 10.45
C LEU A 16 -6.55 2.86 11.61
N TYR A 17 -6.78 3.90 12.41
CA TYR A 17 -7.73 3.84 13.53
C TYR A 17 -9.16 3.45 13.07
N TRP A 18 -9.59 3.95 11.90
CA TRP A 18 -10.90 3.61 11.34
C TRP A 18 -10.87 2.49 10.31
N CYS A 19 -9.72 1.84 10.08
CA CYS A 19 -9.56 0.86 9.01
C CYS A 19 -10.48 -0.35 9.17
N ARG A 20 -10.82 -0.73 10.40
CA ARG A 20 -11.77 -1.81 10.67
C ARG A 20 -13.22 -1.46 10.30
N ALA A 21 -13.62 -0.21 10.46
CA ALA A 21 -14.99 0.23 10.20
C ALA A 21 -15.18 0.70 8.74
N ARG A 22 -14.16 1.32 8.14
CA ARG A 22 -14.20 1.89 6.79
C ARG A 22 -12.89 1.60 6.04
N PRO A 23 -12.65 0.33 5.66
CA PRO A 23 -11.37 -0.09 5.10
C PRO A 23 -11.04 0.63 3.78
N VAL A 24 -12.03 0.85 2.91
CA VAL A 24 -11.82 1.54 1.62
C VAL A 24 -11.44 3.02 1.82
N ALA A 25 -12.08 3.71 2.77
CA ALA A 25 -11.74 5.10 3.07
C ALA A 25 -10.34 5.20 3.70
N ALA A 26 -10.01 4.28 4.61
CA ALA A 26 -8.68 4.21 5.20
C ALA A 26 -7.60 3.94 4.13
N LEU A 27 -7.88 3.07 3.15
CA LEU A 27 -6.99 2.82 2.02
C LEU A 27 -6.79 4.06 1.16
N ALA A 28 -7.87 4.77 0.82
CA ALA A 28 -7.77 6.00 0.03
C ALA A 28 -6.92 7.06 0.74
N VAL A 29 -7.18 7.30 2.04
CA VAL A 29 -6.44 8.31 2.83
C VAL A 29 -4.97 7.92 3.02
N SER A 30 -4.69 6.67 3.40
CA SER A 30 -3.31 6.20 3.60
C SER A 30 -2.50 6.20 2.29
N THR A 31 -3.12 5.82 1.17
CA THR A 31 -2.48 5.87 -0.14
C THR A 31 -2.22 7.31 -0.59
N ALA A 32 -3.19 8.21 -0.41
CA ALA A 32 -3.02 9.63 -0.74
C ALA A 32 -1.90 10.28 0.10
N ALA A 33 -1.86 9.98 1.40
CA ALA A 33 -0.79 10.45 2.29
C ALA A 33 0.57 9.90 1.87
N PHE A 34 0.66 8.63 1.47
CA PHE A 34 1.88 8.00 0.96
C PHE A 34 2.37 8.65 -0.34
N VAL A 35 1.49 8.84 -1.33
CA VAL A 35 1.83 9.50 -2.60
C VAL A 35 2.28 10.94 -2.36
N PHE A 36 1.58 11.67 -1.48
CA PHE A 36 1.98 13.03 -1.10
C PHE A 36 3.35 13.07 -0.42
N PHE A 37 3.63 12.11 0.47
CA PHE A 37 4.90 12.00 1.17
C PHE A 37 6.07 11.79 0.19
N LEU A 38 5.89 10.88 -0.77
CA LEU A 38 6.86 10.64 -1.84
C LEU A 38 7.04 11.84 -2.76
N TRP A 39 5.96 12.55 -3.09
CA TRP A 39 6.05 13.74 -3.93
C TRP A 39 6.80 14.88 -3.23
N ARG A 40 6.78 14.93 -1.90
CA ARG A 40 7.62 15.85 -1.11
C ARG A 40 9.07 15.38 -0.93
N ASP A 41 9.48 14.35 -1.69
CA ASP A 41 10.83 13.77 -1.71
C ASP A 41 11.31 13.19 -0.37
N HIS A 42 10.38 12.89 0.54
CA HIS A 42 10.69 12.20 1.78
C HIS A 42 10.94 10.70 1.54
N GLU A 43 11.78 10.08 2.37
CA GLU A 43 12.19 8.67 2.24
C GLU A 43 11.01 7.69 2.40
N LEU A 44 11.24 6.39 2.16
CA LEU A 44 10.20 5.33 2.18
C LEU A 44 9.69 4.97 3.60
N GLY A 45 9.43 5.94 4.46
CA GLY A 45 9.01 5.73 5.86
C GLY A 45 7.53 5.42 6.06
N LEU A 46 6.65 5.75 5.10
CA LEU A 46 5.19 5.65 5.27
C LEU A 46 4.58 4.36 4.69
N PHE A 47 5.38 3.34 4.37
CA PHE A 47 4.91 2.10 3.75
C PHE A 47 3.86 1.33 4.56
N LEU A 48 3.96 1.38 5.89
CA LEU A 48 3.14 0.57 6.78
C LEU A 48 1.64 0.91 6.70
N ALA A 49 1.30 2.19 6.56
CA ALA A 49 -0.09 2.66 6.52
C ALA A 49 -0.88 2.11 5.31
N PRO A 50 -0.44 2.29 4.05
CA PRO A 50 -1.12 1.72 2.90
C PRO A 50 -1.08 0.19 2.92
N MET A 51 -0.02 -0.45 3.42
CA MET A 51 0.03 -1.91 3.56
C MET A 51 -1.06 -2.46 4.47
N ALA A 52 -1.20 -1.90 5.68
CA ALA A 52 -2.21 -2.34 6.63
C ALA A 52 -3.63 -2.08 6.09
N ALA A 53 -3.84 -0.96 5.40
CA ALA A 53 -5.12 -0.67 4.77
C ALA A 53 -5.44 -1.61 3.59
N LEU A 54 -4.45 -1.95 2.76
CA LEU A 54 -4.58 -2.94 1.68
C LEU A 54 -4.97 -4.31 2.25
N TYR A 55 -4.25 -4.78 3.27
CA TYR A 55 -4.56 -6.03 3.95
C TYR A 55 -6.00 -6.01 4.50
N ALA A 56 -6.38 -4.96 5.22
CA ALA A 56 -7.72 -4.86 5.78
C ALA A 56 -8.81 -4.82 4.69
N THR A 57 -8.64 -4.07 3.61
CA THR A 57 -9.62 -4.04 2.50
C THR A 57 -9.82 -5.40 1.86
N ALA A 58 -8.74 -6.16 1.66
CA ALA A 58 -8.79 -7.52 1.13
C ALA A 58 -9.52 -8.47 2.09
N VAL A 59 -9.17 -8.45 3.38
CA VAL A 59 -9.79 -9.30 4.41
C VAL A 59 -11.29 -9.07 4.55
N HIS A 60 -11.74 -7.82 4.41
CA HIS A 60 -13.16 -7.45 4.55
C HIS A 60 -13.96 -7.60 3.24
N GLY A 61 -13.34 -8.09 2.16
CA GLY A 61 -14.04 -8.37 0.90
C GLY A 61 -14.49 -7.13 0.14
N ALA A 62 -13.77 -6.02 0.25
CA ALA A 62 -14.06 -4.82 -0.54
C ALA A 62 -13.88 -5.08 -2.06
N PRO A 63 -14.53 -4.29 -2.93
CA PRO A 63 -14.36 -4.43 -4.38
C PRO A 63 -12.88 -4.33 -4.78
N ARG A 64 -12.38 -5.32 -5.52
CA ARG A 64 -10.96 -5.44 -5.92
C ARG A 64 -10.41 -4.22 -6.67
N ALA A 65 -11.30 -3.42 -7.29
CA ALA A 65 -10.92 -2.19 -7.98
C ALA A 65 -10.20 -1.18 -7.06
N TRP A 66 -10.64 -1.04 -5.79
CA TRP A 66 -10.04 -0.07 -4.87
C TRP A 66 -8.62 -0.45 -4.43
N PRO A 67 -8.36 -1.69 -3.95
CA PRO A 67 -7.01 -2.16 -3.68
C PRO A 67 -6.09 -2.10 -4.91
N LEU A 68 -6.57 -2.50 -6.08
CA LEU A 68 -5.76 -2.45 -7.30
C LEU A 68 -5.39 -1.01 -7.67
N ALA A 69 -6.34 -0.07 -7.61
CA ALA A 69 -6.06 1.34 -7.86
C ALA A 69 -5.03 1.90 -6.87
N ALA A 70 -5.13 1.52 -5.59
CA ALA A 70 -4.18 1.94 -4.57
C ALA A 70 -2.77 1.34 -4.78
N VAL A 71 -2.67 0.07 -5.16
CA VAL A 71 -1.39 -0.56 -5.52
C VAL A 71 -0.78 0.15 -6.73
N VAL A 72 -1.55 0.37 -7.80
CA VAL A 72 -1.06 1.06 -9.01
C VAL A 72 -0.60 2.48 -8.68
N ALA A 73 -1.37 3.24 -7.89
CA ALA A 73 -1.01 4.58 -7.48
C ALA A 73 0.27 4.61 -6.62
N GLY A 74 0.35 3.71 -5.62
CA GLY A 74 1.51 3.60 -4.73
C GLY A 74 2.78 3.17 -5.47
N VAL A 75 2.68 2.16 -6.34
CA VAL A 75 3.79 1.71 -7.19
C VAL A 75 4.21 2.83 -8.14
N GLY A 76 3.27 3.46 -8.84
CA GLY A 76 3.56 4.54 -9.79
C GLY A 76 4.26 5.74 -9.14
N ALA A 77 3.77 6.19 -7.98
CA ALA A 77 4.41 7.27 -7.22
C ALA A 77 5.82 6.88 -6.75
N SER A 78 6.00 5.63 -6.30
CA SER A 78 7.30 5.14 -5.85
C SER A 78 8.29 5.02 -7.01
N LEU A 79 7.86 4.54 -8.17
CA LEU A 79 8.68 4.48 -9.38
C LEU A 79 9.11 5.87 -9.85
N LEU A 80 8.20 6.85 -9.80
CA LEU A 80 8.54 8.23 -10.15
C LEU A 80 9.57 8.81 -9.18
N TRP A 81 9.43 8.53 -7.88
CA TRP A 81 10.41 8.94 -6.86
C TRP A 81 11.77 8.28 -7.08
N VAL A 82 11.80 6.95 -7.32
CA VAL A 82 13.04 6.22 -7.65
C VAL A 82 13.69 6.79 -8.91
N HIS A 83 12.91 7.07 -9.96
CA HIS A 83 13.43 7.65 -11.20
C HIS A 83 14.16 8.97 -10.96
N ARG A 84 13.59 9.86 -10.14
CA ARG A 84 14.22 11.14 -9.77
C ARG A 84 15.52 10.94 -9.00
N ARG A 85 15.54 9.98 -8.06
CA ARG A 85 16.72 9.69 -7.24
C ARG A 85 17.83 9.00 -8.02
N VAL A 86 17.49 8.09 -8.92
CA VAL A 86 18.47 7.37 -9.74
C VAL A 86 19.08 8.26 -10.82
N ALA A 87 18.37 9.29 -11.29
CA ALA A 87 18.92 10.26 -12.25
C ALA A 87 20.15 11.02 -11.71
N GLU A 88 20.30 11.10 -10.38
CA GLU A 88 21.45 11.74 -9.72
C GLU A 88 22.66 10.79 -9.54
N VAL A 89 22.49 9.49 -9.81
CA VAL A 89 23.54 8.48 -9.61
C VAL A 89 24.43 8.38 -10.86
N ALA A 90 25.71 8.73 -10.72
CA ALA A 90 26.67 8.72 -11.82
C ALA A 90 27.08 7.30 -12.28
N GLU A 91 27.00 6.30 -11.39
CA GLU A 91 27.41 4.93 -11.71
C GLU A 91 26.26 4.10 -12.31
N PRO A 92 26.40 3.59 -13.55
CA PRO A 92 25.33 2.89 -14.25
C PRO A 92 24.96 1.54 -13.61
N GLY A 93 25.92 0.86 -12.97
CA GLY A 93 25.66 -0.39 -12.27
C GLY A 93 24.79 -0.21 -11.02
N ALA A 94 25.08 0.82 -10.22
CA ALA A 94 24.28 1.17 -9.05
C ALA A 94 22.87 1.63 -9.45
N ALA A 95 22.75 2.39 -10.54
CA ALA A 95 21.48 2.82 -11.10
C ALA A 95 20.59 1.63 -11.52
N LEU A 96 21.18 0.62 -12.18
CA LEU A 96 20.45 -0.60 -12.57
C LEU A 96 19.97 -1.37 -11.34
N LEU A 97 20.84 -1.56 -10.34
CA LEU A 97 20.47 -2.26 -9.11
C LEU A 97 19.34 -1.55 -8.36
N ALA A 98 19.37 -0.22 -8.28
CA ALA A 98 18.29 0.56 -7.69
C ALA A 98 16.97 0.38 -8.46
N TRP A 99 17.01 0.40 -9.79
CA TRP A 99 15.83 0.18 -10.64
C TRP A 99 15.21 -1.22 -10.51
N VAL A 100 15.98 -2.23 -10.11
CA VAL A 100 15.43 -3.57 -9.87
C VAL A 100 14.99 -3.70 -8.41
N ALA A 101 15.87 -3.35 -7.46
CA ALA A 101 15.65 -3.58 -6.04
C ALA A 101 14.46 -2.81 -5.48
N PHE A 102 14.37 -1.50 -5.74
CA PHE A 102 13.29 -0.70 -5.17
C PHE A 102 11.92 -1.14 -5.66
N PRO A 103 11.67 -1.29 -6.99
CA PRO A 103 10.37 -1.74 -7.47
C PRO A 103 9.97 -3.13 -6.97
N THR A 104 10.92 -4.07 -6.89
CA THR A 104 10.66 -5.39 -6.32
C THR A 104 10.19 -5.27 -4.87
N VAL A 105 10.90 -4.49 -4.04
CA VAL A 105 10.52 -4.29 -2.64
C VAL A 105 9.15 -3.61 -2.52
N ILE A 106 8.90 -2.57 -3.31
CA ILE A 106 7.62 -1.84 -3.34
C ILE A 106 6.46 -2.79 -3.70
N LEU A 107 6.64 -3.62 -4.75
CA LEU A 107 5.65 -4.59 -5.18
C LEU A 107 5.39 -5.67 -4.13
N VAL A 108 6.45 -6.23 -3.53
CA VAL A 108 6.32 -7.23 -2.46
C VAL A 108 5.53 -6.66 -1.29
N PHE A 109 5.80 -5.42 -0.88
CA PHE A 109 5.07 -4.83 0.24
C PHE A 109 3.61 -4.51 -0.10
N LEU A 110 3.33 -3.86 -1.23
CA LEU A 110 1.97 -3.45 -1.57
C LEU A 110 1.12 -4.62 -2.06
N ALA A 111 1.57 -5.31 -3.12
CA ALA A 111 0.83 -6.43 -3.69
C ALA A 111 0.83 -7.65 -2.76
N GLY A 112 1.93 -7.89 -2.03
CA GLY A 112 1.99 -8.97 -1.05
C GLY A 112 1.01 -8.78 0.10
N SER A 113 0.89 -7.57 0.66
CA SER A 113 -0.09 -7.30 1.73
C SER A 113 -1.53 -7.54 1.28
N TYR A 114 -1.86 -7.15 0.04
CA TYR A 114 -3.15 -7.44 -0.55
C TYR A 114 -3.38 -8.95 -0.76
N ALA A 115 -2.39 -9.66 -1.33
CA ALA A 115 -2.47 -11.10 -1.56
C ALA A 115 -2.65 -11.89 -0.26
N VAL A 116 -1.92 -11.55 0.79
CA VAL A 116 -2.06 -12.16 2.11
C VAL A 116 -3.47 -11.91 2.68
N GLY A 117 -4.03 -10.71 2.49
CA GLY A 117 -5.40 -10.41 2.92
C GLY A 117 -6.45 -11.22 2.17
N GLU A 118 -6.31 -11.40 0.85
CA GLU A 118 -7.19 -12.26 0.05
C GLU A 118 -7.07 -13.72 0.47
N LEU A 119 -5.85 -14.22 0.76
CA LEU A 119 -5.66 -15.59 1.26
C LEU A 119 -6.37 -15.81 2.60
N VAL A 120 -6.27 -14.86 3.52
CA VAL A 120 -6.99 -14.92 4.81
C VAL A 120 -8.51 -14.91 4.59
N ARG A 121 -9.00 -14.09 3.66
CA ARG A 121 -10.43 -14.07 3.31
C ARG A 121 -10.88 -15.42 2.75
N CYS A 122 -10.20 -15.94 1.74
CA CYS A 122 -10.50 -17.25 1.14
C CYS A 122 -10.45 -18.37 2.19
N HIS A 123 -9.47 -18.36 3.09
CA HIS A 123 -9.38 -19.33 4.18
C HIS A 123 -10.59 -19.25 5.12
N ARG A 124 -11.07 -18.04 5.46
CA ARG A 124 -12.27 -17.87 6.29
C ARG A 124 -13.54 -18.35 5.58
N GLU A 125 -13.68 -18.08 4.29
CA GLU A 125 -14.81 -18.54 3.47
C GLU A 125 -14.83 -20.07 3.37
N LEU A 126 -13.67 -20.70 3.17
CA LEU A 126 -13.56 -22.17 3.14
C LEU A 126 -13.82 -22.82 4.51
N ALA A 127 -13.36 -22.19 5.59
CA ALA A 127 -13.56 -22.68 6.96
C ALA A 127 -15.01 -22.53 7.44
N ALA A 128 -15.79 -21.60 6.88
CA ALA A 128 -17.19 -21.39 7.27
C ALA A 128 -18.12 -22.54 6.84
N GLY A 129 -17.69 -23.41 5.93
CA GLY A 129 -18.46 -24.56 5.44
C GLY A 129 -19.69 -24.17 4.61
N PRO A 130 -20.32 -25.12 3.90
CA PRO A 130 -21.58 -24.86 3.19
C PRO A 130 -22.69 -24.55 4.21
N VAL A 131 -23.40 -23.43 4.00
CA VAL A 131 -24.63 -23.14 4.74
C VAL A 131 -25.61 -24.28 4.43
N PRO A 132 -26.13 -25.01 5.43
CA PRO A 132 -27.14 -26.03 5.16
C PRO A 132 -28.34 -25.34 4.52
N GLU A 133 -28.67 -25.71 3.29
CA GLU A 133 -29.92 -25.31 2.65
C GLU A 133 -31.08 -25.84 3.50
N CYS A 134 -31.73 -24.96 4.27
CA CYS A 134 -33.00 -25.26 4.89
C CYS A 134 -34.02 -25.52 3.77
N ARG A 135 -34.33 -26.81 3.58
CA ARG A 135 -35.49 -27.32 2.85
C ARG A 135 -36.80 -26.73 3.35
#